data_AF-A0A6P4DBK4-F1
#
_entry.id   AF-A0A6P4DBK4-F1
#
_cell.length_a   1.000
_cell.length_b   1.000
_cell.length_c   1.000
_cell.angle_alpha   90.00
_cell.angle_beta   90.00
_cell.angle_gamma   90.00
#
_symmetry.space_group_name_H-M   'P 1'
#
loop_
_entity.id
_entity.type
_entity.pdbx_description
1 polymer ?
#
loop_
_entity_poly.entity_id
_entity_poly.type
_entity_poly.pdbx_seq_one_letter_code
_entity_poly.pdbx_strand_id
1 'polypeptide(L)'
;MAVACRRLAQFSDFGFSKSFTFISSLRSFSQMAKSNGRRFYDASAITSGLEGQGVPTKQAQAISAGITEVLEEVQESLMERTEMLQESTETKFKAEVQRSQMQLQREIEKLRNDMEKNNRELRLARLAIDRAEIAFKAQGMED
;
A
#
# COMPACT_ATOMS: atom_id res chain seq x y z
N MET A 1 -28.01 8.43 -8.86
CA MET A 1 -27.40 7.34 -8.06
C MET A 1 -26.51 6.38 -8.90
N ALA A 2 -26.68 6.25 -10.22
CA ALA A 2 -25.95 5.22 -11.00
C ALA A 2 -24.56 5.60 -11.57
N VAL A 3 -24.09 6.86 -11.44
CA VAL A 3 -22.84 7.33 -12.06
C VAL A 3 -21.64 7.31 -11.08
N ALA A 4 -21.89 7.31 -9.77
CA ALA A 4 -20.85 7.30 -8.75
C ALA A 4 -20.18 5.92 -8.57
N CYS A 5 -20.87 4.82 -8.92
CA CYS A 5 -20.33 3.46 -8.79
C CYS A 5 -19.37 3.06 -9.93
N ARG A 6 -19.27 3.86 -11.00
CA ARG A 6 -18.44 3.50 -12.17
C ARG A 6 -16.93 3.66 -11.90
N ARG A 7 -16.53 4.42 -10.87
CA ARG A 7 -15.11 4.60 -10.50
C ARG A 7 -14.59 3.55 -9.50
N LEU A 8 -15.47 2.80 -8.85
CA LEU A 8 -15.05 1.69 -7.98
C LEU A 8 -14.77 0.39 -8.75
N ALA A 9 -15.38 0.22 -9.92
CA ALA A 9 -15.13 -0.94 -10.78
C ALA A 9 -13.77 -0.89 -11.51
N GLN A 10 -13.05 0.24 -11.48
CA GLN A 10 -11.70 0.33 -12.05
C GLN A 10 -10.59 -0.13 -11.08
N PHE A 11 -10.93 -0.44 -9.83
CA PHE A 11 -9.97 -1.01 -8.86
C PHE A 11 -9.80 -2.53 -8.99
N SER A 12 -10.72 -3.24 -9.65
CA SER A 12 -10.68 -4.71 -9.76
C SER A 12 -9.86 -5.26 -10.93
N ASP A 13 -9.51 -4.45 -11.92
CA ASP A 13 -8.76 -4.89 -13.10
C ASP A 13 -7.24 -4.72 -12.97
N PHE A 14 -6.74 -4.30 -11.81
CA PHE A 14 -5.31 -4.14 -11.59
C PHE A 14 -4.62 -5.47 -11.31
N GLY A 15 -4.59 -6.40 -12.29
CA GLY A 15 -3.56 -7.44 -12.44
C GLY A 15 -3.07 -8.16 -11.17
N PHE A 16 -3.95 -8.33 -10.17
CA PHE A 16 -3.54 -8.60 -8.79
C PHE A 16 -3.00 -10.02 -8.60
N SER A 17 -3.32 -10.92 -9.54
CA SER A 17 -3.03 -12.34 -9.42
C SER A 17 -1.58 -12.72 -9.79
N LYS A 18 -0.87 -11.94 -10.62
CA LYS A 18 0.54 -12.24 -10.99
C LYS A 18 1.56 -11.44 -10.17
N SER A 19 1.19 -10.22 -9.76
CA SER A 19 2.07 -9.34 -8.98
C SER A 19 2.21 -9.82 -7.52
N PHE A 20 1.13 -10.35 -6.93
CA PHE A 20 1.15 -10.82 -5.55
C PHE A 20 2.01 -12.08 -5.37
N THR A 21 2.01 -13.00 -6.35
CA THR A 21 2.85 -14.21 -6.32
C THR A 21 4.34 -13.86 -6.44
N PHE A 22 4.68 -12.90 -7.30
CA PHE A 22 6.06 -12.43 -7.45
C PHE A 22 6.55 -11.70 -6.19
N ILE A 23 5.76 -10.76 -5.66
CA ILE A 23 6.11 -10.00 -4.44
C ILE A 23 6.17 -10.92 -3.21
N SER A 24 5.29 -11.92 -3.10
CA SER A 24 5.34 -12.93 -2.02
C SER A 24 6.62 -13.77 -2.12
N SER A 25 6.98 -14.23 -3.32
CA SER A 25 8.21 -15.01 -3.54
C SER A 25 9.46 -14.20 -3.19
N LEU A 26 9.47 -12.92 -3.57
CA LEU A 26 10.54 -11.98 -3.24
C LEU A 26 10.64 -11.65 -1.74
N ARG A 27 9.50 -11.51 -1.05
CA ARG A 27 9.47 -11.31 0.41
C ARG A 27 9.94 -12.55 1.17
N SER A 28 9.65 -13.75 0.67
CA SER A 28 10.25 -15.00 1.18
C SER A 28 11.76 -15.04 0.93
N PHE A 29 12.22 -14.59 -0.24
CA PHE A 29 13.64 -14.47 -0.58
C PHE A 29 14.38 -13.52 0.35
N SER A 30 13.83 -12.32 0.61
CA SER A 30 14.42 -11.33 1.53
C SER A 30 14.43 -11.83 2.97
N GLN A 31 13.38 -12.52 3.44
CA GLN A 31 13.38 -13.11 4.78
C GLN A 31 14.38 -14.27 4.92
N MET A 32 14.56 -15.09 3.89
CA MET A 32 15.57 -16.15 3.86
C MET A 32 17.00 -15.59 3.81
N ALA A 33 17.22 -14.51 3.05
CA ALA A 33 18.51 -13.82 2.99
C ALA A 33 18.86 -13.09 4.31
N LYS A 34 17.85 -12.53 5.00
CA LYS A 34 17.99 -11.88 6.31
C LYS A 34 18.16 -12.87 7.47
N SER A 35 17.71 -14.12 7.32
CA SER A 35 18.00 -15.19 8.29
C SER A 35 19.41 -15.75 8.07
N ASN A 36 20.42 -15.02 8.53
CA ASN A 36 21.79 -15.47 8.81
C ASN A 36 22.26 -16.78 8.13
N GLY A 37 22.60 -16.72 6.84
CA GLY A 37 23.62 -17.62 6.26
C GLY A 37 23.16 -18.93 5.60
N ARG A 38 21.86 -19.13 5.31
CA ARG A 38 21.48 -20.21 4.37
C ARG A 38 21.65 -19.72 2.93
N ARG A 39 22.79 -20.06 2.33
CA ARG A 39 22.97 -20.06 0.87
C ARG A 39 21.78 -20.79 0.23
N PHE A 40 21.27 -20.29 -0.89
CA PHE A 40 20.20 -20.96 -1.66
C PHE A 40 20.64 -22.32 -2.23
N TYR A 41 21.92 -22.65 -2.09
CA TYR A 41 22.59 -23.82 -2.61
C TYR A 41 23.44 -24.47 -1.51
N ASP A 42 23.58 -25.79 -1.57
CA ASP A 42 24.45 -26.56 -0.69
C ASP A 42 25.75 -26.90 -1.43
N ALA A 43 26.84 -26.24 -1.04
CA ALA A 43 28.16 -26.45 -1.65
C ALA A 43 28.66 -27.89 -1.46
N SER A 44 28.25 -28.58 -0.39
CA SER A 44 28.60 -29.99 -0.16
C SER A 44 27.86 -30.90 -1.15
N ALA A 45 26.57 -30.63 -1.41
CA ALA A 45 25.78 -31.36 -2.39
C ALA A 45 26.29 -31.17 -3.82
N ILE A 46 26.75 -29.96 -4.18
CA ILE A 46 27.37 -29.69 -5.50
C ILE A 46 28.66 -30.49 -5.64
N THR A 47 29.53 -30.47 -4.63
CA THR A 47 30.82 -31.16 -4.66
C THR A 47 30.64 -32.67 -4.76
N SER A 48 29.77 -33.25 -3.92
CA SER A 48 29.47 -34.69 -3.94
C SER A 48 28.76 -35.14 -5.22
N GLY A 49 27.94 -34.28 -5.84
CA GLY A 49 27.36 -34.53 -7.16
C GLY A 49 28.38 -34.55 -8.31
N LEU A 50 29.45 -33.76 -8.21
CA LEU A 50 30.57 -33.77 -9.17
C LEU A 50 31.44 -35.02 -8.97
N GLU A 51 31.72 -35.40 -7.73
CA GLU A 51 32.46 -36.62 -7.42
C GLU A 51 31.72 -37.88 -7.90
N GLY A 52 30.38 -37.92 -7.75
CA GLY A 52 29.54 -39.00 -8.27
C GLY A 52 29.55 -39.12 -9.80
N GLN A 53 29.97 -38.06 -10.51
CA GLN A 53 30.17 -38.06 -11.98
C GLN A 53 31.61 -38.40 -12.38
N GLY A 54 32.46 -38.77 -11.42
CA GLY A 54 33.86 -39.15 -11.66
C GLY A 54 34.84 -37.98 -11.68
N VAL A 55 34.42 -36.78 -11.25
CA VAL A 55 35.33 -35.63 -11.13
C VAL A 55 36.26 -35.83 -9.92
N PRO A 56 37.59 -35.71 -10.07
CA PRO A 56 38.52 -35.76 -8.95
C PRO A 56 38.16 -34.73 -7.87
N THR A 57 38.19 -35.10 -6.59
CA THR A 57 37.79 -34.26 -5.45
C THR A 57 38.35 -32.83 -5.50
N LYS A 58 39.63 -32.65 -5.83
CA LYS A 58 40.24 -31.31 -5.95
C LYS A 58 39.62 -30.45 -7.05
N GLN A 59 39.27 -31.06 -8.18
CA GLN A 59 38.60 -30.38 -9.28
C GLN A 59 37.13 -30.13 -8.95
N ALA A 60 36.45 -31.10 -8.33
CA ALA A 60 35.07 -30.95 -7.88
C ALA A 60 34.94 -29.77 -6.90
N GLN A 61 35.87 -29.65 -5.96
CA GLN A 61 35.92 -28.54 -5.01
C GLN A 61 36.19 -27.19 -5.70
N ALA A 62 37.13 -27.13 -6.64
CA ALA A 62 37.43 -25.89 -7.37
C ALA A 62 36.25 -25.42 -8.25
N ILE A 63 35.57 -26.35 -8.92
CA ILE A 63 34.38 -26.07 -9.74
C ILE A 63 33.22 -25.62 -8.83
N SER A 64 32.99 -26.34 -7.73
CA SER A 64 31.98 -25.99 -6.72
C SER A 64 32.20 -24.58 -6.15
N ALA A 65 33.46 -24.21 -5.88
CA ALA A 65 33.81 -22.87 -5.42
C ALA A 65 33.47 -21.80 -6.46
N GLY A 66 33.82 -22.01 -7.74
CA GLY A 66 33.48 -21.06 -8.81
C GLY A 66 31.97 -20.92 -9.04
N ILE A 67 31.21 -22.03 -8.95
CA ILE A 67 29.73 -21.98 -9.03
C ILE A 67 29.15 -21.22 -7.83
N THR A 68 29.70 -21.46 -6.64
CA THR A 68 29.28 -20.81 -5.39
C THR A 68 29.46 -19.29 -5.46
N GLU A 69 30.58 -18.81 -6.00
CA GLU A 69 30.88 -17.39 -6.17
C GLU A 69 29.86 -16.69 -7.09
N VAL A 70 29.57 -17.28 -8.27
CA VAL A 70 28.57 -16.72 -9.19
C VAL A 70 27.16 -16.74 -8.58
N LEU A 71 26.82 -17.78 -7.83
CA LEU A 71 25.53 -17.85 -7.15
C LEU A 71 25.40 -16.82 -6.02
N GLU A 72 26.50 -16.52 -5.32
CA GLU A 72 26.59 -15.43 -4.34
C GLU A 72 26.31 -14.08 -5.00
N GLU A 73 26.99 -13.75 -6.10
CA GLU A 73 26.76 -12.49 -6.84
C GLU A 73 25.32 -12.36 -7.36
N VAL A 74 24.76 -13.44 -7.91
CA VAL A 74 23.36 -13.46 -8.38
C VAL A 74 22.40 -13.27 -7.21
N GLN A 75 22.65 -13.92 -6.07
CA GLN A 75 21.83 -13.77 -4.87
C GLN A 75 21.83 -12.33 -4.35
N GLU A 76 23.00 -11.69 -4.28
CA GLU A 76 23.13 -10.30 -3.85
C GLU A 76 22.39 -9.34 -4.79
N SER A 77 22.57 -9.48 -6.10
CA SER A 77 21.89 -8.63 -7.09
C SER A 77 20.35 -8.75 -7.05
N LEU A 78 19.84 -9.97 -6.82
CA LEU A 78 18.41 -10.21 -6.66
C LEU A 78 17.88 -9.62 -5.36
N MET A 79 18.65 -9.69 -4.27
CA MET A 79 18.31 -9.09 -2.99
C MET A 79 18.22 -7.57 -3.11
N GLU A 80 19.24 -6.92 -3.67
CA GLU A 80 19.27 -5.47 -3.88
C GLU A 80 18.08 -5.00 -4.73
N ARG A 81 17.81 -5.71 -5.84
CA ARG A 81 16.67 -5.39 -6.71
C ARG A 81 15.32 -5.53 -6.00
N THR A 82 15.21 -6.52 -5.14
CA THR A 82 13.99 -6.78 -4.37
C THR A 82 13.76 -5.71 -3.33
N GLU A 83 14.81 -5.31 -2.62
CA GLU A 83 14.73 -4.25 -1.61
C GLU A 83 14.37 -2.91 -2.26
N MET A 84 15.02 -2.54 -3.37
CA MET A 84 14.67 -1.34 -4.14
C MET A 84 13.21 -1.35 -4.62
N LEU A 85 12.70 -2.48 -5.11
CA LEU A 85 11.31 -2.62 -5.53
C LEU A 85 10.35 -2.48 -4.34
N GLN A 86 10.66 -3.12 -3.21
CA GLN A 86 9.85 -3.04 -2.00
C GLN A 86 9.79 -1.60 -1.49
N GLU A 87 10.92 -0.93 -1.33
CA GLU A 87 11.00 0.47 -0.89
C GLU A 87 10.24 1.42 -1.81
N SER A 88 10.33 1.22 -3.13
CA SER A 88 9.58 2.01 -4.12
C SER A 88 8.07 1.83 -3.98
N THR A 89 7.60 0.63 -3.67
CA THR A 89 6.16 0.38 -3.48
C THR A 89 5.64 0.93 -2.15
N GLU A 90 6.42 0.81 -1.08
CA GLU A 90 6.06 1.33 0.25
C GLU A 90 5.99 2.85 0.24
N THR A 91 6.94 3.52 -0.40
CA THR A 91 6.96 4.99 -0.54
C THR A 91 5.76 5.51 -1.34
N LYS A 92 5.43 4.87 -2.46
CA LYS A 92 4.23 5.20 -3.26
C LYS A 92 2.94 4.99 -2.47
N PHE A 93 2.81 3.86 -1.78
CA PHE A 93 1.64 3.57 -0.95
C PHE A 93 1.48 4.60 0.16
N LYS A 94 2.55 4.93 0.88
CA LYS A 94 2.55 5.96 1.93
C LYS A 94 2.14 7.33 1.39
N ALA A 95 2.64 7.74 0.24
CA ALA A 95 2.28 9.01 -0.40
C ALA A 95 0.79 9.06 -0.75
N GLU A 96 0.23 7.99 -1.31
CA GLU A 96 -1.19 7.94 -1.68
C GLU A 96 -2.11 7.93 -0.44
N VAL A 97 -1.71 7.22 0.63
CA VAL A 97 -2.41 7.26 1.92
C VAL A 97 -2.42 8.67 2.49
N GLN A 98 -1.27 9.36 2.51
CA GLN A 98 -1.16 10.74 2.99
C GLN A 98 -2.02 11.70 2.15
N ARG A 99 -1.99 11.54 0.82
CA ARG A 99 -2.82 12.35 -0.08
C ARG A 99 -4.31 12.16 0.20
N SER A 100 -4.74 10.91 0.36
CA SER A 100 -6.13 10.56 0.66
C SER A 100 -6.57 11.14 2.01
N GLN A 101 -5.71 11.03 3.03
CA GLN A 101 -5.97 11.63 4.35
C GLN A 101 -6.15 13.16 4.27
N MET A 102 -5.25 13.87 3.58
CA MET A 102 -5.38 15.31 3.39
C MET A 102 -6.65 15.69 2.64
N GLN A 103 -7.03 14.92 1.62
CA GLN A 103 -8.26 15.18 0.87
C GLN A 103 -9.49 15.04 1.77
N LEU A 104 -9.59 13.94 2.52
CA LEU A 104 -10.70 13.71 3.45
C LEU A 104 -10.78 14.79 4.53
N GLN A 105 -9.63 15.23 5.08
CA GLN A 105 -9.60 16.33 6.05
C GLN A 105 -10.17 17.63 5.47
N ARG A 106 -9.82 17.98 4.22
CA ARG A 106 -10.38 19.16 3.55
C ARG A 106 -11.88 19.02 3.30
N GLU A 107 -12.34 17.84 2.88
CA GLU A 107 -13.76 17.58 2.66
C GLU A 107 -14.57 17.66 3.95
N ILE A 108 -14.06 17.10 5.06
CA ILE A 108 -14.67 17.20 6.39
C ILE A 108 -14.76 18.67 6.83
N GLU A 109 -13.68 19.43 6.69
CA GLU A 109 -13.65 20.84 7.08
C GLU A 109 -14.64 21.66 6.26
N LYS A 110 -14.73 21.41 4.96
CA LYS A 110 -15.74 22.06 4.11
C LYS A 110 -17.17 21.75 4.58
N LEU A 111 -17.49 20.48 4.81
CA LEU A 111 -18.82 20.07 5.30
C LEU A 111 -19.15 20.69 6.66
N ARG A 112 -18.16 20.78 7.56
CA ARG A 112 -18.33 21.43 8.86
C ARG A 112 -18.70 22.91 8.70
N ASN A 113 -17.98 23.63 7.85
CA ASN A 113 -18.25 25.05 7.57
C ASN A 113 -19.65 25.26 6.94
N ASP A 114 -20.02 24.41 5.99
CA ASP A 114 -21.35 24.45 5.37
C ASP A 114 -22.46 24.17 6.40
N MET A 115 -22.25 23.19 7.29
CA MET A 115 -23.19 22.87 8.37
C MET A 115 -23.33 24.02 9.38
N GLU A 116 -22.24 24.66 9.78
CA GLU A 116 -22.26 25.81 10.67
C GLU A 116 -22.98 27.02 10.04
N LYS A 117 -22.78 27.24 8.73
CA LYS A 117 -23.53 28.24 7.97
C LYS A 117 -25.03 27.92 7.97
N ASN A 118 -25.41 26.71 7.58
CA ASN A 118 -26.82 26.29 7.53
C ASN A 118 -27.50 26.40 8.90
N ASN A 119 -26.81 26.04 9.99
CA ASN A 119 -27.33 26.20 11.35
C ASN A 119 -27.56 27.67 11.72
N ARG A 120 -26.68 28.59 11.31
CA ARG A 120 -26.88 30.04 11.52
C ARG A 120 -28.10 30.54 10.75
N GLU A 121 -28.23 30.17 9.49
CA GLU A 121 -29.37 30.55 8.65
C GLU A 121 -30.69 30.02 9.24
N LEU A 122 -30.71 28.75 9.67
CA LEU A 122 -31.88 28.15 10.33
C LEU A 122 -32.26 28.89 11.61
N ARG A 123 -31.27 29.29 12.43
CA ARG A 123 -31.51 30.08 13.65
C ARG A 123 -32.10 31.45 13.34
N LEU A 124 -31.58 32.14 12.33
CA LEU A 124 -32.12 33.44 11.90
C LEU A 124 -33.55 33.31 11.38
N ALA A 125 -33.84 32.28 10.58
CA ALA A 125 -35.18 32.02 10.07
C ALA A 125 -36.19 31.75 11.20
N ARG A 126 -35.81 30.98 12.23
CA ARG A 126 -36.65 30.74 13.41
C ARG A 126 -36.97 32.03 14.16
N LEU A 127 -35.96 32.87 14.41
CA LEU A 127 -36.17 34.16 15.07
C LEU A 127 -37.10 35.09 14.27
N ALA A 128 -37.02 35.05 12.94
CA ALA A 128 -37.93 35.81 12.08
C ALA A 128 -39.38 35.32 12.19
N ILE A 129 -39.59 34.00 12.26
CA ILE A 129 -40.91 33.39 12.47
C ILE A 129 -41.47 33.79 13.83
N ASP A 130 -40.69 33.64 14.91
CA ASP A 130 -41.13 34.00 16.27
C ASP A 130 -41.54 35.48 16.35
N ARG A 131 -40.77 36.36 15.68
CA ARG A 131 -41.08 37.79 15.62
C ARG A 131 -42.38 38.07 14.85
N ALA A 132 -42.61 37.38 13.74
CA ALA A 132 -43.84 37.51 12.97
C ALA A 132 -45.05 36.99 13.76
N GLU A 133 -44.90 35.91 14.52
CA GLU A 133 -45.96 35.38 15.39
C GLU A 133 -46.34 36.38 16.49
N ILE A 134 -45.36 37.02 17.12
CA ILE A 134 -45.61 38.07 18.12
C ILE A 134 -46.36 39.25 17.49
N ALA A 135 -45.92 39.73 16.32
CA ALA A 135 -46.57 40.84 15.63
C ALA A 135 -48.02 40.52 15.25
N PHE A 136 -48.28 39.31 14.75
CA PHE A 136 -49.61 38.84 14.41
C PHE A 136 -50.54 38.79 15.64
N LYS A 137 -50.05 38.26 16.77
CA LYS A 137 -50.81 38.25 18.03
C LYS A 137 -51.12 39.65 18.56
N ALA A 138 -50.21 40.60 18.38
CA ALA A 138 -50.42 41.98 18.81
C ALA A 138 -51.51 42.69 17.99
N GLN A 139 -51.54 42.49 16.66
CA GLN A 139 -52.56 43.07 15.79
C GLN A 139 -53.97 42.52 16.04
N GLY A 140 -54.10 41.25 16.45
CA GLY A 140 -55.41 40.66 16.78
C GLY A 140 -55.99 41.09 18.14
N MET A 141 -55.30 41.92 18.93
CA MET A 141 -55.81 42.48 20.19
C MET A 141 -56.23 43.96 20.09
N GLU A 142 -56.07 44.59 18.93
CA GLU A 142 -56.46 46.00 18.69
C GLU A 142 -57.88 46.16 18.09
N ASP A 143 -58.54 45.06 17.73
CA ASP A 143 -59.95 45.00 17.28
C ASP A 143 -60.87 44.45 18.39
#